data_AF-A0A7S6RX17-F1
#
_entry.id   AF-A0A7S6RX17-F1
#
_cell.length_a   1.000
_cell.length_b   1.000
_cell.length_c   1.000
_cell.angle_alpha   90.00
_cell.angle_beta   90.00
_cell.angle_gamma   90.00
#
_symmetry.space_group_name_H-M   'P 1'
#
loop_
_entity.id
_entity.type
_entity.pdbx_description
1 polymer ?
#
loop_
_entity_poly.entity_id
_entity_poly.type
_entity_poly.pdbx_seq_one_letter_code
_entity_poly.pdbx_strand_id
1 'polypeptide(L)'
;MNIQPAETKIVGKWILENGKLVADAVTKRIDYLTNNKLVEVGRSDDGWSVLYFDKADERYWELSYPESELHGGGAPSLETVSQDAAIKKYKISG
;
A
#
# COMPACT_ATOMS: atom_id res chain seq x y z
N MET A 1 -14.49 5.83 0.94
CA MET A 1 -13.40 6.08 -0.02
C MET A 1 -13.18 4.80 -0.81
N ASN A 2 -13.05 4.90 -2.13
CA ASN A 2 -12.77 3.76 -3.02
C ASN A 2 -11.55 4.09 -3.89
N ILE A 3 -10.98 3.08 -4.53
CA ILE A 3 -9.95 3.25 -5.54
C ILE A 3 -10.63 3.54 -6.88
N GLN A 4 -10.09 4.48 -7.65
CA GLN A 4 -10.57 4.79 -8.99
C GLN A 4 -10.05 3.74 -9.98
N PRO A 5 -10.80 3.38 -11.03
CA PRO A 5 -10.36 2.38 -12.01
C PRO A 5 -9.03 2.70 -12.69
N ALA A 6 -8.73 3.98 -12.88
CA ALA A 6 -7.49 4.44 -13.51
C ALA A 6 -6.32 4.64 -12.52
N GLU A 7 -6.57 4.53 -11.21
CA GLU A 7 -5.49 4.64 -10.23
C GLU A 7 -4.63 3.38 -10.26
N THR A 8 -3.33 3.55 -10.44
CA THR A 8 -2.33 2.48 -10.39
C THR A 8 -1.33 2.67 -9.25
N LYS A 9 -1.27 3.88 -8.67
CA LYS A 9 -0.36 4.22 -7.57
C LYS A 9 -0.98 5.29 -6.67
N ILE A 10 -0.88 5.08 -5.37
CA ILE A 10 -1.34 5.99 -4.32
C ILE A 10 -0.19 6.13 -3.32
N VAL A 11 0.41 7.32 -3.23
CA VAL A 11 1.60 7.56 -2.41
C VAL A 11 1.27 8.55 -1.31
N GLY A 12 1.32 8.08 -0.06
CA GLY A 12 1.20 8.93 1.12
C GLY A 12 2.43 9.81 1.29
N LYS A 13 2.29 10.86 2.10
CA LYS A 13 3.41 11.72 2.51
C LYS A 13 3.31 12.06 3.98
N TRP A 14 4.46 12.15 4.63
CA TRP A 14 4.55 12.84 5.90
C TRP A 14 4.69 14.34 5.64
N ILE A 15 3.78 15.12 6.24
CA ILE A 15 3.81 16.57 6.18
C ILE A 15 4.26 17.13 7.53
N LEU A 16 5.07 18.18 7.51
CA LEU A 16 5.48 18.88 8.72
C LEU A 16 4.42 19.92 9.07
N GLU A 17 3.62 19.65 10.09
CA GLU A 17 2.59 20.57 10.60
C GLU A 17 2.92 20.93 12.05
N ASN A 18 3.07 22.23 12.34
CA ASN A 18 3.41 22.74 13.68
C ASN A 18 4.64 22.06 14.30
N GLY A 19 5.66 21.77 13.49
CA GLY A 19 6.90 21.13 13.93
C GLY A 19 6.78 19.62 14.20
N LYS A 20 5.65 18.98 13.87
CA LYS A 20 5.43 17.54 13.98
C LYS A 20 5.22 16.93 12.60
N LEU A 21 5.79 15.75 12.36
CA LEU A 21 5.45 14.93 11.19
C LEU A 21 4.05 14.36 11.39
N VAL A 22 3.14 14.66 10.47
CA VAL A 22 1.76 14.15 10.48
C VAL A 22 1.39 13.52 9.14
N ALA A 23 0.50 12.54 9.18
CA ALA A 23 -0.02 11.87 7.99
C ALA A 23 -0.84 12.84 7.13
N ASP A 24 -0.51 12.93 5.85
CA ASP A 24 -1.35 13.64 4.89
C ASP A 24 -2.68 12.91 4.62
N ALA A 25 -3.54 13.54 3.84
CA ALA A 25 -4.83 12.95 3.48
C ALA A 25 -4.68 11.63 2.69
N VAL A 26 -3.61 11.49 1.89
CA VAL A 26 -3.36 10.28 1.11
C VAL A 26 -2.93 9.12 2.00
N THR A 27 -2.05 9.37 2.98
CA THR A 27 -1.66 8.37 4.00
C THR A 27 -2.88 7.85 4.75
N LYS A 28 -3.74 8.77 5.23
CA LYS A 28 -5.00 8.39 5.90
C LYS A 28 -5.94 7.61 4.98
N ARG A 29 -5.96 7.94 3.68
CA ARG A 29 -6.73 7.20 2.68
C ARG A 29 -6.17 5.79 2.48
N ILE A 30 -4.85 5.62 2.40
CA ILE A 30 -4.21 4.30 2.28
C ILE A 30 -4.56 3.45 3.51
N ASP A 31 -4.42 3.98 4.72
CA ASP A 31 -4.84 3.30 5.96
C ASP A 31 -6.31 2.89 5.91
N TYR A 32 -7.20 3.77 5.44
CA TYR A 32 -8.61 3.41 5.31
C TYR A 32 -8.81 2.26 4.30
N LEU A 33 -8.14 2.30 3.15
CA LEU A 33 -8.26 1.28 2.10
C LEU A 33 -7.77 -0.08 2.59
N THR A 34 -6.59 -0.13 3.20
CA THR A 34 -6.00 -1.38 3.73
C THR A 34 -6.82 -1.99 4.85
N ASN A 35 -7.43 -1.17 5.72
CA ASN A 35 -8.24 -1.66 6.84
C ASN A 35 -9.70 -1.99 6.49
N ASN A 36 -10.26 -1.45 5.39
CA ASN A 36 -11.72 -1.53 5.14
C ASN A 36 -12.12 -2.04 3.75
N LYS A 37 -11.23 -1.96 2.76
CA LYS A 37 -11.57 -2.24 1.35
C LYS A 37 -10.75 -3.38 0.78
N LEU A 38 -9.48 -3.40 1.12
CA LEU A 38 -8.51 -4.36 0.63
C LEU A 38 -8.44 -5.57 1.56
N VAL A 39 -8.17 -6.74 0.97
CA VAL A 39 -7.96 -7.98 1.72
C VAL A 39 -6.48 -8.33 1.66
N GLU A 40 -5.82 -8.43 2.82
CA GLU A 40 -4.44 -8.92 2.89
C GLU A 40 -4.40 -10.38 2.40
N VAL A 41 -3.57 -10.66 1.40
CA VAL A 41 -3.41 -11.99 0.79
C VAL A 41 -2.00 -12.56 0.96
N GLY A 42 -1.03 -11.74 1.35
CA GLY A 42 0.33 -12.20 1.62
C GLY A 42 1.27 -11.09 2.08
N ARG A 43 2.45 -11.49 2.53
CA ARG A 43 3.56 -10.58 2.87
C ARG A 43 4.83 -11.06 2.16
N SER A 44 5.70 -10.13 1.82
CA SER A 44 6.98 -10.49 1.20
C SER A 44 7.86 -11.24 2.19
N ASP A 45 8.77 -12.08 1.70
CA ASP A 45 9.68 -12.87 2.54
C ASP A 45 10.52 -11.99 3.49
N ASP A 46 10.81 -10.75 3.09
CA ASP A 46 11.57 -9.76 3.86
C ASP A 46 10.73 -8.96 4.87
N GLY A 47 9.40 -9.16 4.88
CA GLY A 47 8.44 -8.49 5.75
C GLY A 47 8.20 -7.00 5.45
N TRP A 48 8.82 -6.44 4.42
CA TRP A 48 8.74 -5.00 4.10
C TRP A 48 7.51 -4.61 3.29
N SER A 49 6.90 -5.56 2.60
CA SER A 49 5.74 -5.32 1.73
C SER A 49 4.60 -6.25 2.07
N VAL A 50 3.38 -5.75 1.89
CA VAL A 50 2.14 -6.50 2.09
C VAL A 50 1.35 -6.50 0.79
N LEU A 51 0.94 -7.68 0.34
CA LEU A 51 0.08 -7.84 -0.81
C LEU A 51 -1.37 -7.82 -0.37
N TYR A 52 -2.13 -6.98 -1.03
CA TYR A 52 -3.56 -6.83 -0.88
C TYR A 52 -4.26 -7.20 -2.18
N PHE A 53 -5.50 -7.68 -2.07
CA PHE A 53 -6.41 -7.91 -3.19
C PHE A 53 -7.64 -7.03 -3.03
N ASP A 54 -7.95 -6.27 -4.08
CA ASP A 54 -9.19 -5.51 -4.18
C ASP A 54 -10.26 -6.36 -4.87
N LYS A 55 -11.32 -6.69 -4.14
CA LYS A 55 -12.44 -7.50 -4.64
C LYS A 55 -13.36 -6.72 -5.59
N ALA A 56 -13.29 -5.39 -5.60
CA ALA A 56 -14.18 -4.57 -6.42
C ALA A 56 -13.72 -4.48 -7.88
N ASP A 57 -12.41 -4.55 -8.12
CA ASP A 57 -11.80 -4.42 -9.45
C ASP A 57 -10.84 -5.57 -9.82
N GLU A 58 -10.73 -6.57 -8.95
CA GLU A 58 -9.91 -7.77 -9.12
C GLU A 58 -8.42 -7.48 -9.34
N ARG A 59 -7.92 -6.38 -8.74
CA ARG A 59 -6.50 -6.00 -8.83
C ARG A 59 -5.74 -6.31 -7.55
N TYR A 60 -4.46 -6.66 -7.73
CA TYR A 60 -3.51 -6.77 -6.64
C TYR A 60 -2.84 -5.43 -6.36
N TRP A 61 -2.69 -5.13 -5.08
CA TRP A 61 -2.09 -3.91 -4.57
C TRP A 61 -0.98 -4.24 -3.59
N GLU A 62 0.22 -3.77 -3.88
CA GLU A 62 1.36 -3.87 -2.98
C GLU A 62 1.42 -2.62 -2.10
N LEU A 63 1.38 -2.83 -0.77
CA LEU A 63 1.73 -1.84 0.22
C LEU A 63 3.22 -1.92 0.51
N SER A 64 3.93 -0.80 0.36
CA SER A 64 5.34 -0.66 0.69
C SER A 64 5.62 0.69 1.35
N TYR A 65 6.83 0.82 1.91
CA TYR A 65 7.29 2.02 2.62
C TYR A 65 8.60 2.50 1.97
N PRO A 66 8.54 3.22 0.83
CA PRO A 66 9.73 3.53 0.00
C PRO A 66 10.78 4.38 0.71
N GLU A 67 10.39 5.13 1.75
CA GLU A 67 11.30 5.97 2.55
C GLU A 67 11.49 5.39 3.97
N SER A 68 11.40 4.07 4.13
CA SER A 68 11.54 3.37 5.42
C SER A 68 12.89 3.60 6.12
N GLU A 69 13.92 4.01 5.37
CA GLU A 69 15.23 4.39 5.90
C GLU A 69 15.23 5.71 6.67
N LEU A 70 14.18 6.54 6.55
CA LEU A 70 14.04 7.76 7.34
C LEU A 70 13.68 7.40 8.79
N HIS A 71 14.37 8.02 9.76
CA HIS A 71 14.06 7.92 11.19
C HIS A 71 12.59 8.32 11.43
N GLY A 72 11.73 7.32 11.62
CA GLY A 72 10.27 7.50 11.75
C GLY A 72 9.42 6.60 10.85
N GLY A 73 10.04 5.88 9.91
CA GLY A 73 9.35 5.05 8.92
C GLY A 73 8.76 5.90 7.79
N GLY A 74 8.99 5.50 6.54
CA GLY A 74 8.48 6.20 5.36
C GLY A 74 6.94 6.23 5.34
N ALA A 75 6.37 7.14 4.55
CA ALA A 75 4.93 7.12 4.34
C ALA A 75 4.53 5.88 3.53
N PRO A 76 3.33 5.30 3.77
CA PRO A 76 2.89 4.14 3.02
C PRO A 76 2.61 4.50 1.56
N SER A 77 2.86 3.55 0.68
CA SER A 77 2.53 3.61 -0.74
C SER A 77 1.79 2.35 -1.15
N LEU A 78 0.70 2.50 -1.91
CA LEU A 78 0.01 1.41 -2.59
C LEU A 78 0.29 1.49 -4.09
N GLU A 79 0.70 0.39 -4.70
CA GLU A 79 0.91 0.28 -6.15
C GLU A 79 0.28 -0.99 -6.69
N THR A 80 -0.36 -0.91 -7.87
CA THR A 80 -0.90 -2.09 -8.54
C THR A 80 0.23 -2.97 -9.02
N VAL A 81 0.13 -4.27 -8.73
CA VAL A 81 1.07 -5.28 -9.24
C VAL A 81 0.32 -6.26 -10.13
N SER A 82 1.01 -6.78 -11.16
CA SER A 82 0.43 -7.83 -11.98
C SER A 82 0.31 -9.12 -11.16
N GLN A 83 -0.62 -9.99 -11.55
CA GLN A 83 -0.79 -11.29 -10.91
C GLN A 83 0.50 -12.14 -10.95
N ASP A 84 1.24 -12.11 -12.06
CA ASP A 84 2.53 -12.81 -12.18
C ASP A 84 3.56 -12.28 -11.16
N ALA A 85 3.68 -10.95 -11.03
CA ALA A 85 4.58 -10.34 -10.05
C ALA A 85 4.15 -10.65 -8.61
N ALA A 86 2.85 -10.64 -8.34
CA ALA A 86 2.27 -11.00 -7.05
C ALA A 86 2.59 -12.46 -6.68
N ILE A 87 2.33 -13.42 -7.58
CA ILE A 87 2.65 -14.84 -7.37
C ILE A 87 4.15 -15.02 -7.15
N LYS A 88 4.99 -14.39 -7.97
CA LYS A 88 6.44 -14.53 -7.87
C LYS A 88 7.01 -13.98 -6.56
N LYS A 89 6.56 -12.80 -6.13
CA LYS A 89 7.10 -12.11 -4.93
C LYS A 89 6.50 -12.65 -3.62
N TYR A 90 5.22 -12.99 -3.62
CA TYR A 90 4.49 -13.37 -2.41
C TYR A 90 4.18 -14.87 -2.30
N LYS A 91 4.57 -15.65 -3.32
CA LYS A 91 4.39 -17.12 -3.38
C LYS A 91 2.94 -17.56 -3.13
N ILE A 92 1.97 -16.72 -3.50
CA ILE A 92 0.56 -17.05 -3.41
C ILE A 92 0.18 -18.03 -4.53
N SER A 93 -0.71 -18.96 -4.24
CA SER A 93 -1.25 -19.88 -5.26
C SER A 93 -2.28 -19.14 -6.11
N GLY A 94 -2.11 -19.20 -7.44
CA GLY A 94 -3.04 -18.63 -8.42
C GLY A 94 -4.22 -19.55 -8.73
#